data_AF-A0AA38CES5-F1
#
_entry.id   AF-A0AA38CES5-F1
#
_cell.length_a   1.000
_cell.length_b   1.000
_cell.length_c   1.000
_cell.angle_alpha   90.00
_cell.angle_beta   90.00
_cell.angle_gamma   90.00
#
_symmetry.space_group_name_H-M   'P 1'
#
loop_
_entity.id
_entity.type
_entity.pdbx_description
1 polymer ?
#
loop_
_entity_poly.entity_id
_entity_poly.type
_entity_poly.pdbx_seq_one_letter_code
_entity_poly.pdbx_strand_id
1 'polypeptide(L)' 'LHRISTDHGSEGHSLRKDSPLSSYVEVRYDDSKKRVVSEPIEMTQESRYSDFASPWQQMARSDFEE' A
#
# COMPACT_ATOMS: atom_id res chain seq x y z
N LEU A 1 -3.48 -6.31 -23.83
CA LEU A 1 -3.08 -5.44 -22.71
C LEU A 1 -2.43 -6.32 -21.66
N HIS A 2 -1.22 -6.01 -21.18
CA HIS A 2 -0.51 -6.81 -20.18
C HIS A 2 -0.11 -5.92 -19.00
N ARG A 3 -0.05 -6.51 -17.81
CA ARG A 3 0.43 -5.84 -16.60
C ARG A 3 1.91 -5.51 -16.77
N ILE A 4 2.30 -4.28 -16.42
CA ILE A 4 3.67 -3.76 -16.59
C ILE A 4 4.41 -3.53 -15.26
N SER A 5 3.68 -3.24 -14.17
CA SER A 5 4.27 -2.78 -12.91
C SER A 5 3.83 -3.59 -11.68
N THR A 6 3.16 -4.72 -11.89
CA THR A 6 2.70 -5.61 -10.82
C THR A 6 3.13 -7.03 -11.12
N ASP A 7 3.49 -7.80 -10.09
CA ASP A 7 3.84 -9.21 -10.25
C ASP A 7 2.77 -10.00 -11.00
N HIS A 8 3.19 -11.01 -11.76
CA HIS A 8 2.29 -11.79 -12.60
C HIS A 8 1.22 -12.56 -11.81
N GLY A 9 1.46 -12.83 -10.52
CA GLY A 9 0.53 -13.54 -9.64
C GLY A 9 -0.26 -12.66 -8.68
N SER A 10 -0.14 -11.33 -8.74
CA SER A 10 -0.88 -10.46 -7.81
C SER A 10 -2.34 -10.31 -8.23
N GLU A 11 -3.27 -10.45 -7.30
CA GLU A 11 -4.69 -10.22 -7.56
C GLU A 11 -5.08 -8.80 -7.14
N GLY A 12 -5.84 -8.09 -7.99
CA GLY A 12 -6.31 -6.73 -7.72
C GLY A 12 -5.54 -5.59 -8.40
N HIS A 13 -5.87 -4.36 -8.00
CA HIS A 13 -5.31 -3.12 -8.53
C HIS A 13 -4.85 -2.23 -7.36
N SER A 14 -3.54 -2.11 -7.17
CA SER A 14 -2.95 -1.50 -5.96
C SER A 14 -3.32 -0.04 -5.73
N LEU A 15 -3.63 0.72 -6.79
CA LEU A 15 -3.92 2.15 -6.72
C LEU A 15 -5.40 2.49 -6.51
N ARG A 16 -6.24 1.50 -6.19
CA ARG A 16 -7.63 1.77 -5.80
C ARG A 16 -7.71 2.12 -4.31
N LYS A 17 -8.68 2.95 -3.94
CA LYS A 17 -8.86 3.45 -2.57
C LYS A 17 -9.24 2.37 -1.55
N ASP A 18 -9.80 1.26 -2.02
CA ASP A 18 -10.18 0.08 -1.24
C ASP A 18 -9.04 -0.91 -1.02
N SER A 19 -7.93 -0.76 -1.74
CA SER A 19 -6.75 -1.62 -1.59
C SER A 19 -5.93 -1.23 -0.36
N PRO A 20 -5.48 -2.20 0.47
CA PRO A 20 -4.61 -1.92 1.61
C PRO A 20 -3.20 -1.54 1.15
N LEU A 21 -2.52 -0.71 1.95
CA LEU A 21 -1.17 -0.24 1.65
C LEU A 21 -0.13 -1.37 1.55
N SER A 22 -0.28 -2.41 2.38
CA SER A 22 0.72 -3.48 2.48
C SER A 22 0.48 -4.68 1.55
N SER A 23 -0.50 -4.58 0.64
CA SER A 23 -0.99 -5.73 -0.14
C SER A 23 -1.58 -6.85 0.75
N TYR A 24 -2.13 -7.89 0.12
CA TYR A 24 -2.77 -9.02 0.82
C TYR A 24 -1.82 -10.19 1.10
N VAL A 25 -0.66 -10.21 0.44
CA VAL A 25 0.25 -11.35 0.37
C VAL A 25 1.68 -10.86 0.57
N GLU A 26 2.45 -11.62 1.34
CA GLU A 26 3.89 -11.46 1.49
C GLU A 26 4.64 -12.61 0.80
N VAL A 27 5.93 -12.41 0.58
CA VAL A 27 6.77 -13.38 -0.13
C VAL A 27 7.94 -13.77 0.76
N ARG A 28 8.14 -15.08 0.96
CA ARG A 28 9.29 -15.62 1.69
C ARG A 28 9.93 -16.81 0.98
N TYR A 29 11.18 -17.08 1.31
CA TYR A 29 11.89 -18.26 0.81
C TYR A 29 11.62 -19.48 1.70
N ASP A 30 11.13 -20.57 1.12
CA ASP A 30 10.91 -21.84 1.80
C ASP A 30 12.07 -22.79 1.45
N ASP A 31 12.91 -23.11 2.43
CA ASP A 31 14.07 -23.98 2.25
C ASP A 31 13.68 -25.44 1.97
N SER A 32 12.56 -25.92 2.55
CA SER A 32 12.06 -27.29 2.32
C SER A 32 11.61 -27.48 0.88
N LYS A 33 11.00 -26.46 0.29
CA LYS A 33 10.54 -26.46 -1.11
C LYS A 33 11.57 -25.87 -2.07
N LYS A 34 12.69 -25.33 -1.56
CA LYS A 34 13.75 -24.61 -2.29
C LYS A 34 13.21 -23.58 -3.27
N ARG A 35 12.18 -22.83 -2.87
CA ARG A 35 11.51 -21.86 -3.73
C ARG A 35 10.92 -20.70 -2.94
N VAL A 36 10.67 -19.63 -3.67
CA VAL A 36 9.92 -18.48 -3.19
C VAL A 36 8.43 -18.84 -3.11
N VAL A 37 7.80 -18.59 -1.97
CA VAL A 37 6.38 -18.84 -1.70
C VAL A 37 5.66 -17.54 -1.34
N SER A 38 4.39 -17.48 -1.72
CA SER A 38 3.48 -16.35 -1.47
C SER A 38 2.44 -16.77 -0.45
N GLU A 39 2.37 -16.08 0.68
CA GLU A 39 1.48 -16.41 1.80
C GLU A 39 0.73 -15.17 2.32
N PRO A 40 -0.36 -15.34 3.07
CA PRO A 40 -1.07 -14.22 3.69
C PRO A 40 -0.11 -13.39 4.54
N ILE A 41 -0.22 -12.07 4.43
CA ILE A 41 0.69 -11.15 5.12
C ILE A 41 0.52 -11.21 6.64
N GLU A 42 1.65 -11.26 7.37
CA GLU A 42 1.69 -11.15 8.82
C GLU A 42 2.66 -10.05 9.23
N MET A 43 2.13 -8.99 9.85
CA MET A 43 2.94 -7.82 10.25
C MET A 43 3.40 -7.94 11.70
N THR A 44 4.71 -7.85 11.93
CA THR A 44 5.26 -7.71 13.28
C THR A 44 4.90 -6.36 13.92
N GLN A 45 4.73 -5.32 13.11
CA GLN A 45 4.22 -4.00 13.52
C GLN A 45 3.20 -3.51 12.50
N GLU A 46 2.03 -3.09 12.96
CA GLU A 46 0.99 -2.53 12.10
C GLU A 46 1.36 -1.15 11.51
N SER A 47 0.81 -0.86 10.33
CA SER A 47 0.92 0.47 9.73
C SER A 47 0.12 1.47 10.54
N ARG A 48 0.78 2.51 11.02
CA ARG A 48 0.13 3.58 11.81
C ARG A 48 -0.26 4.73 10.88
N TYR A 49 -1.53 5.06 10.86
CA TYR A 49 -2.02 6.27 10.23
C TYR A 49 -1.77 7.46 11.16
N SER A 50 -0.84 8.32 10.78
CA SER A 50 -0.62 9.59 11.47
C SER A 50 -1.51 10.65 10.85
N ASP A 51 -2.42 11.21 11.65
CA ASP A 51 -3.18 12.38 11.26
C ASP A 51 -2.32 13.63 11.47
N PHE A 52 -1.79 14.18 10.38
CA PHE A 52 -1.00 15.41 10.39
C PHE A 52 -1.89 16.66 10.20
N ALA A 53 -3.21 16.50 10.08
CA ALA A 53 -4.10 17.64 9.96
C ALA A 53 -4.11 18.43 11.27
N SER A 54 -3.60 19.66 11.21
CA SER A 54 -3.80 20.61 12.28
C SER A 54 -5.29 20.94 12.42
N PRO A 55 -5.85 21.00 13.64
CA PRO A 55 -7.21 21.46 13.87
C PRO A 55 -7.42 22.91 13.40
N TRP A 56 -6.33 23.68 13.34
CA TRP A 56 -6.29 25.02 12.76
C TRP A 56 -5.92 24.87 11.28
N GLN A 57 -6.96 24.91 10.46
CA GLN A 57 -6.88 24.79 9.01
C GLN A 57 -5.87 25.80 8.44
N GLN A 58 -4.82 25.35 7.76
CA GLN A 58 -3.99 26.22 6.91
C GLN A 58 -4.75 26.51 5.61
N MET A 59 -5.87 27.22 5.71
CA MET A 59 -6.50 27.90 4.59
C MET A 59 -6.49 29.38 4.90
N ALA A 60 -5.35 30.03 4.62
CA ALA A 60 -5.28 31.47 4.44
C ALA A 60 -4.02 31.83 3.64
N ARG A 61 -4.11 31.63 2.31
CA ARG A 61 -3.64 32.56 1.26
C ARG A 61 -3.70 31.85 -0.10
N SER A 62 -4.93 31.66 -0.55
CA SER A 62 -5.25 31.89 -1.95
C SER A 62 -6.55 32.68 -1.94
N ASP A 63 -6.46 33.86 -1.33
CA ASP A 63 -7.38 34.93 -1.69
C ASP A 63 -7.16 35.12 -3.18
N PHE A 64 -8.17 34.72 -3.94
CA PHE A 64 -8.47 35.34 -5.22
C PHE A 64 -8.53 36.85 -4.98
N GLU A 65 -7.45 37.56 -5.29
CA GLU A 65 -7.54 38.89 -5.89
C GLU A 65 -6.59 38.92 -7.09
N GLU A 66 -7.17 39.38 -8.19
CA GLU A 66 -6.66 39.72 -9.53
C GLU A 66 -5.14 39.81 -9.75
#